data_AF-K8PI23-F1
#
_entry.id   AF-K8PI23-F1
#
_cell.length_a   1.000
_cell.length_b   1.000
_cell.length_c   1.000
_cell.angle_alpha   90.00
_cell.angle_beta   90.00
_cell.angle_gamma   90.00
#
_symmetry.space_group_name_H-M   'P 1'
#
loop_
_entity.id
_entity.type
_entity.pdbx_description
1 polymer ?
#
loop_
_entity_poly.entity_id
_entity_poly.type
_entity_poly.pdbx_seq_one_letter_code
_entity_poly.pdbx_strand_id
1 'polypeptide(L)'
;MASPGEEEQCVIGKETRLQMIEAEGRLPDSLVACIGDGSNAIGLFHPFLDEPTVEMYGVEAAGRGLKSGMHAASIVRGRPPAFFMEIGPIC
;
A
#
# COMPACT_ATOMS: atom_id res chain seq x y z
N MET A 1 -8.44 3.11 -17.21
CA MET A 1 -7.34 3.98 -17.68
C MET A 1 -6.88 4.70 -16.43
N ALA A 2 -5.74 4.30 -15.87
CA ALA A 2 -5.20 4.89 -14.65
C ALA A 2 -5.00 6.39 -14.87
N SER A 3 -5.27 7.19 -13.85
CA SER A 3 -5.05 8.64 -13.89
C SER A 3 -3.54 8.89 -14.07
N PRO A 4 -3.10 9.96 -14.76
CA PRO A 4 -1.67 10.19 -15.07
C PRO A 4 -0.69 10.17 -13.88
N GLY A 5 -1.17 10.27 -12.64
CA GLY A 5 -0.35 10.17 -11.43
C GLY A 5 -0.27 8.77 -10.79
N GLU A 6 -1.09 7.81 -11.22
CA GLU A 6 -1.14 6.45 -10.62
C GLU A 6 -0.01 5.56 -11.15
N GLU A 7 0.38 5.74 -12.42
CA GLU A 7 1.43 4.97 -13.11
C GLU A 7 2.84 5.27 -12.54
N GLU A 8 3.03 6.48 -12.00
CA GLU A 8 4.27 6.93 -11.38
C GLU A 8 4.55 6.22 -10.06
N GLN A 9 3.51 5.82 -9.31
CA GLN A 9 3.68 5.14 -8.03
C GLN A 9 4.13 3.68 -8.19
N CYS A 10 3.84 3.04 -9.34
CA CYS A 10 4.28 1.68 -9.65
C CYS A 10 5.81 1.55 -9.72
N VAL A 11 6.54 2.66 -9.89
CA VAL A 11 8.02 2.66 -9.88
C VAL A 11 8.56 2.28 -8.51
N ILE A 12 7.86 2.66 -7.43
CA ILE A 12 8.30 2.46 -6.04
C ILE A 12 8.46 0.97 -5.74
N GLY A 13 7.43 0.16 -6.02
CA GLY A 13 7.51 -1.28 -5.76
C GLY A 13 8.51 -1.99 -6.68
N LYS A 14 8.65 -1.55 -7.94
CA LYS A 14 9.62 -2.12 -8.90
C LYS A 14 11.06 -1.86 -8.45
N GLU A 15 11.38 -0.63 -8.06
CA GLU A 15 12.70 -0.26 -7.53
C GLU A 15 12.97 -0.96 -6.20
N THR A 16 11.99 -1.00 -5.29
CA THR A 16 12.12 -1.69 -4.00
C THR A 16 12.49 -3.17 -4.20
N ARG A 17 11.84 -3.85 -5.15
CA ARG A 17 12.15 -5.26 -5.45
C ARG A 17 13.58 -5.43 -5.92
N LEU A 18 14.04 -4.60 -6.86
CA LEU A 18 15.41 -4.66 -7.38
C LEU A 18 16.44 -4.37 -6.28
N GLN A 19 16.20 -3.31 -5.49
CA GLN A 19 17.08 -2.90 -4.40
C GLN A 19 17.17 -3.96 -3.30
N MET A 20 16.06 -4.62 -2.94
CA MET A 20 16.05 -5.72 -1.96
C MET A 20 16.84 -6.93 -2.45
N ILE A 21 16.71 -7.29 -3.73
CA ILE A 21 17.51 -8.38 -4.32
C ILE A 21 18.99 -8.01 -4.36
N GLU A 22 19.35 -6.77 -4.72
CA GLU A 22 20.74 -6.32 -4.77
C GLU A 22 21.39 -6.26 -3.38
N ALA A 23 20.66 -5.76 -2.38
CA ALA A 23 21.18 -5.57 -1.03
C ALA A 23 21.20 -6.87 -0.20
N GLU A 24 20.13 -7.67 -0.27
CA GLU A 24 19.88 -8.79 0.65
C GLU A 24 19.76 -10.15 -0.06
N GLY A 25 19.75 -10.18 -1.41
CA GLY A 25 19.63 -11.42 -2.19
C GLY A 25 18.28 -12.12 -2.08
N ARG A 26 17.28 -11.46 -1.47
CA ARG A 26 15.95 -12.02 -1.17
C ARG A 26 14.86 -10.95 -1.22
N LEU A 27 13.61 -11.38 -1.29
CA LEU A 27 12.47 -10.50 -1.10
C LEU A 27 12.30 -10.11 0.38
N PRO A 28 11.69 -8.95 0.68
CA PRO A 28 11.40 -8.55 2.04
C PRO A 28 10.37 -9.49 2.67
N ASP A 29 10.46 -9.70 3.99
CA ASP A 29 9.46 -10.48 4.73
C ASP A 29 8.14 -9.70 4.90
N SER A 30 8.24 -8.36 4.95
CA SER A 30 7.08 -7.49 5.12
C SER A 30 7.29 -6.14 4.43
N LEU A 31 6.21 -5.57 3.92
CA LEU A 31 6.12 -4.22 3.36
C LEU A 31 5.16 -3.39 4.22
N VAL A 32 5.53 -2.14 4.50
CA VAL A 32 4.73 -1.23 5.31
C VAL A 32 4.59 0.10 4.59
N ALA A 33 3.35 0.57 4.43
CA ALA A 33 3.07 1.88 3.83
C ALA A 33 1.97 2.61 4.61
N CYS A 34 2.09 3.93 4.74
CA CYS A 34 1.03 4.74 5.31
C CYS A 34 -0.12 4.92 4.30
N ILE A 35 -1.36 4.78 4.76
CA ILE A 35 -2.56 4.92 3.93
C ILE A 35 -3.27 6.21 4.31
N GLY A 36 -3.21 7.18 3.40
CA GLY A 36 -4.07 8.37 3.37
C GLY A 36 -5.06 8.27 2.22
N ASP A 37 -4.63 8.70 1.05
CA ASP A 37 -5.28 8.45 -0.25
C ASP A 37 -4.94 7.06 -0.82
N GLY A 38 -3.83 6.45 -0.38
CA GLY A 38 -3.45 5.06 -0.67
C GLY A 38 -2.62 4.86 -1.94
N SER A 39 -2.32 5.94 -2.67
CA SER A 39 -1.56 5.89 -3.93
C SER A 39 -0.14 5.32 -3.75
N ASN A 40 0.57 5.73 -2.68
CA ASN A 40 1.90 5.21 -2.34
C ASN A 40 1.90 3.70 -2.00
N ALA A 41 0.86 3.24 -1.30
CA ALA A 41 0.74 1.88 -0.79
C ALA A 41 0.44 0.94 -1.94
N ILE A 42 -0.45 1.34 -2.86
CA ILE A 42 -0.73 0.60 -4.09
C ILE A 42 0.54 0.48 -4.94
N GLY A 43 1.27 1.58 -5.13
CA GLY A 43 2.53 1.58 -5.88
C GLY A 43 3.62 0.66 -5.30
N LEU A 44 3.70 0.57 -3.97
CA LEU A 44 4.62 -0.33 -3.28
C LEU A 44 4.17 -1.79 -3.31
N PHE A 45 2.89 -2.06 -3.06
CA PHE A 45 2.36 -3.42 -2.88
C PHE A 45 2.12 -4.15 -4.21
N HIS A 46 1.78 -3.42 -5.28
CA HIS A 46 1.39 -4.02 -6.56
C HIS A 46 2.39 -5.07 -7.09
N PRO A 47 3.72 -4.82 -7.10
CA PRO A 47 4.70 -5.81 -7.60
C PRO A 47 4.94 -7.03 -6.69
N PHE A 48 4.28 -7.09 -5.54
CA PHE A 48 4.40 -8.15 -4.53
C PHE A 48 3.08 -8.87 -4.26
N LEU A 49 2.00 -8.56 -4.98
CA LEU A 49 0.68 -9.19 -4.80
C LEU A 49 0.69 -10.70 -5.06
N ASP A 50 1.54 -11.15 -5.99
CA ASP A 50 1.70 -12.56 -6.32
C ASP A 50 2.75 -13.27 -5.43
N GLU A 51 3.30 -12.59 -4.43
CA GLU A 51 4.36 -13.11 -3.55
C GLU A 51 3.78 -13.46 -2.16
N PRO A 52 3.34 -14.71 -1.93
CA PRO A 52 2.64 -15.09 -0.70
C PRO A 52 3.54 -15.06 0.55
N THR A 53 4.86 -14.95 0.37
CA THR A 53 5.84 -14.86 1.46
C THR A 53 6.04 -13.44 1.97
N VAL A 54 5.41 -12.44 1.34
CA VAL A 54 5.59 -11.02 1.67
C VAL A 54 4.32 -10.50 2.34
N GLU A 55 4.42 -10.18 3.63
CA GLU A 55 3.30 -9.60 4.37
C GLU A 55 3.13 -8.10 4.06
N MET A 56 1.91 -7.62 3.84
CA MET A 56 1.65 -6.22 3.49
C MET A 56 0.84 -5.52 4.57
N TYR A 57 1.40 -4.43 5.12
CA TYR A 57 0.82 -3.68 6.23
C TYR A 57 0.51 -2.24 5.83
N GLY A 58 -0.78 -1.89 5.87
CA GLY A 58 -1.28 -0.52 5.69
C GLY A 58 -1.44 0.21 7.03
N VAL A 59 -0.84 1.38 7.19
CA VAL A 59 -0.90 2.18 8.42
C VAL A 59 -1.73 3.45 8.21
N GLU A 60 -2.92 3.51 8.80
CA GLU A 60 -3.77 4.70 8.74
C GLU A 60 -3.53 5.65 9.93
N ALA A 61 -3.80 6.95 9.73
CA ALA A 61 -3.67 7.95 10.78
C ALA A 61 -4.77 7.78 11.87
N ALA A 62 -4.38 7.25 13.03
CA ALA A 62 -5.27 7.06 14.19
C ALA A 62 -5.66 8.38 14.91
N GLY A 63 -5.14 9.52 14.48
CA GLY A 63 -5.46 10.85 15.03
C GLY A 63 -5.32 10.92 16.56
N ARG A 64 -6.35 11.41 17.26
CA ARG A 64 -6.39 11.46 18.74
C ARG A 64 -6.82 10.13 19.39
N GLY A 65 -6.61 9.03 18.68
CA GLY A 65 -6.98 7.68 19.07
C GLY A 65 -8.32 7.27 18.47
N LEU A 66 -8.42 6.00 18.08
CA LEU A 66 -9.60 5.44 17.40
C LEU A 66 -10.90 5.69 18.16
N LYS A 67 -10.88 5.69 19.49
CA LYS A 67 -12.07 5.90 20.35
C LYS A 67 -12.55 7.35 20.41
N SER A 68 -11.73 8.31 19.98
CA SER A 68 -12.03 9.74 20.05
C SER A 68 -12.95 10.24 18.92
N GLY A 69 -13.13 9.45 17.86
CA GLY A 69 -13.82 9.88 16.63
C GLY A 69 -13.04 10.91 15.80
N MET A 70 -11.90 11.40 16.28
CA MET A 70 -11.00 12.31 15.56
C MET A 70 -9.82 11.52 14.98
N HIS A 71 -10.09 10.70 13.97
CA HIS A 71 -9.09 9.91 13.25
C HIS A 71 -9.41 9.86 11.75
N ALA A 72 -8.43 9.55 10.92
CA ALA A 72 -8.61 9.30 9.48
C ALA A 72 -8.59 7.80 9.13
N ALA A 73 -8.59 6.91 10.14
CA ALA A 73 -8.63 5.46 9.97
C ALA A 73 -10.00 4.95 9.47
N SER A 74 -10.21 5.02 8.15
CA SER A 74 -11.47 4.70 7.49
C SER A 74 -11.62 3.20 7.28
N ILE A 75 -10.51 2.48 7.04
CA ILE A 75 -10.47 1.01 6.87
C ILE A 75 -10.74 0.30 8.20
N VAL A 76 -10.24 0.83 9.32
CA VAL A 76 -10.38 0.19 10.65
C VAL A 76 -11.79 0.33 11.26
N ARG A 77 -12.61 1.31 10.83
CA ARG A 77 -13.90 1.64 11.48
C ARG A 77 -15.14 1.61 10.59
N GLY A 78 -15.01 1.47 9.27
CA GLY A 78 -16.15 1.49 8.35
C GLY A 78 -16.29 0.19 7.58
N ARG A 79 -17.54 -0.18 7.28
CA ARG A 79 -18.00 -1.06 6.18
C ARG A 79 -17.06 -1.10 4.95
N PRO A 80 -17.14 -2.15 4.09
CA PRO A 80 -16.21 -2.38 2.97
C PRO A 80 -15.87 -1.04 2.33
N PRO A 81 -14.56 -0.73 2.22
CA PRO A 81 -14.10 0.64 2.14
C PRO A 81 -14.88 1.39 1.06
N ALA A 82 -15.38 2.58 1.37
CA ALA A 82 -16.04 3.46 0.40
C ALA A 82 -15.11 3.84 -0.76
N PHE A 83 -13.85 3.43 -0.69
CA PHE A 83 -12.95 3.24 -1.80
C PHE A 83 -12.71 1.74 -1.99
N PHE A 84 -13.39 1.15 -2.97
CA PHE A 84 -13.00 -0.14 -3.51
C PHE A 84 -11.53 0.02 -3.94
N MET A 85 -10.57 -0.57 -3.23
CA MET A 85 -9.26 -0.84 -3.82
C MET A 85 -9.51 -1.94 -4.85
N GLU A 86 -10.10 -1.57 -5.98
CA GLU A 86 -10.02 -2.38 -7.17
C GLU A 86 -8.56 -2.29 -7.57
N ILE A 87 -7.78 -3.31 -7.21
CA ILE A 87 -6.47 -3.53 -7.82
C ILE A 87 -6.70 -4.05 -9.24
N GLY A 88 -7.50 -3.29 -10.01
CA GLY A 88 -7.59 -3.43 -11.46
C GLY A 88 -6.27 -2.96 -12.08
N PRO A 89 -6.22 -2.79 -13.41
CA PRO A 89 -5.00 -2.44 -14.12
C PRO A 89 -4.66 -0.96 -13.87
N ILE A 90 -4.22 -0.66 -12.65
CA ILE A 90 -3.68 0.62 -12.17
C ILE A 90 -2.16 0.64 -12.46
N CYS A 91 -1.56 -0.56 -12.51
CA CYS A 91 -0.41 -0.90 -13.34
C CYS A 91 -0.80 -2.12 -14.22
#